data_AF-A0A833D2I1-F1
#
_entry.id   AF-A0A833D2I1-F1
#
_cell.length_a   1.000
_cell.length_b   1.000
_cell.length_c   1.000
_cell.angle_alpha   90.00
_cell.angle_beta   90.00
_cell.angle_gamma   90.00
#
_symmetry.space_group_name_H-M   'P 1'
#
loop_
_entity.id
_entity.type
_entity.pdbx_description
1 polymer ?
#
loop_
_entity_poly.entity_id
_entity_poly.type
_entity_poly.pdbx_seq_one_letter_code
_entity_poly.pdbx_strand_id
1 'polypeptide(L)'
;MIKRMKKTLFSICVSLSLTYGMAMLASCKMQAQQTTTEKENQSSMNLTWIEDKPGPSLNDCALFPEVSDSLWRELGLKDGVPASMSCFLLQTEGKNILFDAGLGAPFSKLQAKLKENGLNADSIDAIFITHHHP
;
A
#
# COMPACT_ATOMS: atom_id res chain seq x y z
N MET A 1 43.13 -23.53 -51.67
CA MET A 1 41.68 -23.48 -51.35
C MET A 1 41.09 -22.28 -52.11
N ILE A 2 40.55 -22.41 -53.33
CA ILE A 2 39.16 -22.82 -53.67
C ILE A 2 38.16 -21.99 -52.82
N LYS A 3 37.30 -21.08 -53.30
CA LYS A 3 36.54 -20.95 -54.57
C LYS A 3 35.89 -19.53 -54.68
N ARG A 4 35.75 -19.03 -55.93
CA ARG A 4 34.63 -18.22 -56.53
C ARG A 4 34.06 -17.00 -55.77
N MET A 5 34.19 -15.75 -56.24
CA MET A 5 33.54 -15.07 -57.40
C MET A 5 32.01 -15.20 -57.54
N LYS A 6 31.31 -14.04 -57.47
CA LYS A 6 30.35 -13.43 -58.44
C LYS A 6 29.39 -12.48 -57.67
N LYS A 7 29.54 -11.15 -57.78
CA LYS A 7 28.89 -10.24 -58.76
C LYS A 7 27.37 -10.41 -58.85
N THR A 8 26.60 -9.42 -58.40
CA THR A 8 25.47 -8.90 -59.21
C THR A 8 25.22 -7.42 -58.87
N LEU A 9 25.35 -6.61 -59.91
CA LEU A 9 25.03 -5.19 -60.05
C LEU A 9 23.52 -5.07 -60.40
N PHE A 10 23.00 -3.84 -60.30
CA PHE A 10 21.90 -3.31 -61.14
C PHE A 10 20.46 -3.78 -60.85
N SER A 11 19.61 -2.85 -60.42
CA SER A 11 18.49 -2.43 -61.28
C SER A 11 17.95 -1.08 -60.81
N ILE A 12 18.26 -0.07 -61.63
CA ILE A 12 17.60 1.22 -61.69
C ILE A 12 16.27 0.98 -62.42
N CYS A 13 15.13 1.34 -61.83
CA CYS A 13 13.91 1.55 -62.60
C CYS A 13 13.61 3.04 -62.60
N VAL A 14 13.81 3.63 -63.78
CA VAL A 14 13.67 5.02 -64.15
C VAL A 14 12.27 5.25 -64.69
N SER A 15 11.68 6.39 -64.30
CA SER A 15 10.64 7.15 -65.02
C SER A 15 9.25 6.50 -65.13
N LEU A 16 8.14 7.23 -65.30
CA LEU A 16 7.93 8.52 -65.94
C LEU A 16 6.53 9.03 -65.54
N SER A 17 6.40 10.36 -65.39
CA SER A 17 5.22 11.19 -65.67
C SER A 17 3.83 10.80 -65.11
N LEU A 18 3.23 11.68 -64.31
CA LEU A 18 2.21 12.61 -64.84
C LEU A 18 1.85 13.70 -63.83
N THR A 19 1.66 14.88 -64.40
CA THR A 19 1.27 16.17 -63.86
C THR A 19 -0.10 16.24 -63.19
N TYR A 20 -0.22 17.19 -62.24
CA TYR A 20 -1.41 17.95 -61.84
C TYR A 20 -2.58 17.21 -61.18
N GLY A 21 -2.97 17.66 -59.99
CA GLY A 21 -4.30 17.35 -59.46
C GLY A 21 -4.44 17.60 -57.96
N MET A 22 -5.01 18.76 -57.65
CA MET A 22 -5.66 19.13 -56.38
C MET A 22 -6.22 17.97 -55.57
N ALA A 23 -5.87 17.91 -54.27
CA ALA A 23 -6.83 17.73 -53.17
C ALA A 23 -6.08 17.79 -51.83
N MET A 24 -6.19 18.93 -51.13
CA MET A 24 -6.02 18.97 -49.69
C MET A 24 -7.17 18.17 -49.07
N LEU A 25 -6.97 16.86 -48.88
CA LEU A 25 -7.72 16.10 -47.89
C LEU A 25 -6.87 16.06 -46.64
N ALA A 26 -7.31 16.82 -45.63
CA ALA A 26 -6.81 16.74 -44.28
C ALA A 26 -7.05 15.33 -43.75
N SER A 27 -6.05 14.45 -43.90
CA SER A 27 -5.99 13.22 -43.13
C SER A 27 -5.54 13.62 -41.72
N CYS A 28 -6.52 13.87 -40.85
CA CYS A 28 -6.29 13.88 -39.42
C CYS A 28 -5.81 12.48 -39.06
N LYS A 29 -4.49 12.29 -38.98
CA LYS A 29 -3.92 11.09 -38.36
C LYS A 29 -4.38 11.11 -36.92
N MET A 30 -5.39 10.32 -36.59
CA MET A 30 -5.59 9.87 -35.21
C MET A 30 -4.32 9.10 -34.86
N GLN A 31 -3.39 9.79 -34.23
CA GLN A 31 -2.25 9.14 -33.61
C GLN A 31 -2.89 8.22 -32.58
N ALA A 32 -2.73 6.91 -32.76
CA ALA A 32 -3.03 5.96 -31.72
C ALA A 32 -2.23 6.42 -30.51
N GLN A 33 -2.94 7.05 -29.58
CA GLN A 33 -2.40 7.42 -28.30
C GLN A 33 -2.09 6.06 -27.69
N GLN A 34 -0.80 5.70 -27.72
CA GLN A 34 -0.30 4.63 -26.91
C GLN A 34 -0.76 5.01 -25.52
N THR A 35 -1.75 4.27 -25.01
CA THR A 35 -1.98 4.21 -23.59
C THR A 35 -0.68 3.66 -23.04
N THR A 36 0.26 4.54 -22.70
CA THR A 36 1.23 4.26 -21.68
C THR A 36 0.36 3.92 -20.49
N THR A 37 0.14 2.62 -20.29
CA THR A 37 -0.17 2.10 -18.98
C THR A 37 0.99 2.55 -18.12
N GLU A 38 0.87 3.73 -17.52
CA GLU A 38 1.61 4.05 -16.31
C GLU A 38 1.31 2.87 -15.41
N LYS A 39 2.30 1.99 -15.26
CA LYS A 39 2.32 1.09 -14.12
C LYS A 39 2.35 2.04 -12.95
N GLU A 40 1.17 2.36 -12.42
CA GLU A 40 1.02 2.84 -11.06
C GLU A 40 1.86 1.88 -10.24
N ASN A 41 3.00 2.38 -9.76
CA ASN A 41 3.79 1.68 -8.77
C ASN A 41 2.82 1.54 -7.59
N GLN A 42 2.14 0.40 -7.48
CA GLN A 42 1.41 0.06 -6.28
C GLN A 42 2.46 0.07 -5.18
N SER A 43 2.52 1.16 -4.43
CA SER A 43 3.35 1.27 -3.25
C SER A 43 2.91 0.13 -2.33
N SER A 44 3.84 -0.76 -2.01
CA SER A 44 3.54 -1.88 -1.13
C SER A 44 3.23 -1.31 0.25
N MET A 45 1.99 -1.48 0.70
CA MET A 45 1.53 -1.10 2.03
C MET A 45 1.60 -2.32 2.95
N ASN A 46 2.22 -2.16 4.12
CA ASN A 46 2.16 -3.15 5.21
C ASN A 46 1.53 -2.49 6.44
N LEU A 47 0.45 -3.08 6.95
CA LEU A 47 -0.16 -2.69 8.20
C LEU A 47 0.06 -3.80 9.22
N THR A 48 0.80 -3.48 10.28
CA THR A 48 1.09 -4.40 11.39
C THR A 48 0.29 -3.96 12.62
N TRP A 49 -0.57 -4.85 13.11
CA TRP A 49 -1.23 -4.70 14.40
C TRP A 49 -0.28 -5.08 15.54
N ILE A 50 -0.23 -4.24 16.57
CA ILE A 50 0.59 -4.44 17.77
C ILE A 50 -0.33 -4.39 18.99
N GLU A 51 -0.50 -5.52 19.68
CA GLU A 51 -1.09 -5.54 21.03
C GLU A 51 -0.07 -4.97 22.02
N ASP A 52 -0.28 -3.75 22.52
CA ASP A 52 0.67 -3.10 23.43
C ASP A 52 0.58 -3.65 24.85
N LYS A 53 -0.65 -3.82 25.37
CA LYS A 53 -0.88 -4.36 26.71
C LYS A 53 -1.12 -5.87 26.60
N PRO A 54 -0.22 -6.73 27.10
CA PRO A 54 -0.38 -8.17 27.00
C PRO A 54 -1.43 -8.71 27.98
N GLY A 55 -2.10 -9.79 27.56
CA GLY A 55 -3.02 -10.55 28.40
C GLY A 55 -4.46 -10.00 28.37
N PRO A 56 -5.41 -10.77 28.91
CA PRO A 56 -6.81 -10.36 28.90
C PRO A 56 -6.98 -9.12 29.77
N SER A 57 -7.42 -8.01 29.17
CA SER A 57 -8.02 -6.92 29.92
C SER A 57 -9.52 -7.07 29.83
N LEU A 58 -10.18 -7.14 30.98
CA LEU A 58 -11.64 -7.13 31.05
C LEU A 58 -12.08 -5.73 31.45
N ASN A 59 -12.93 -5.14 30.64
CA ASN A 59 -13.68 -3.95 31.00
C ASN A 59 -14.88 -4.36 31.84
N ASP A 60 -15.10 -3.64 32.94
CA ASP A 60 -16.19 -3.92 33.87
C ASP A 60 -17.55 -3.71 33.17
N CYS A 61 -18.52 -4.59 33.41
CA CYS A 61 -19.89 -4.44 32.92
C CYS A 61 -20.54 -3.14 33.43
N ALA A 62 -20.09 -2.60 34.56
CA ALA A 62 -20.55 -1.31 35.10
C ALA A 62 -20.30 -0.12 34.15
N LEU A 63 -19.43 -0.26 33.15
CA LEU A 63 -19.22 0.74 32.10
C LEU A 63 -20.40 0.83 31.10
N PHE A 64 -21.28 -0.18 31.09
CA PHE A 64 -22.42 -0.27 30.17
C PHE A 64 -23.72 -0.46 30.97
N PRO A 65 -24.15 0.54 31.76
CA PRO A 65 -25.26 0.43 32.71
C PRO A 65 -26.62 0.13 32.07
N GLU A 66 -26.77 0.42 30.78
CA GLU A 66 -27.97 0.17 29.99
C GLU A 66 -28.12 -1.30 29.54
N VAL A 67 -27.07 -2.11 29.66
CA VAL A 67 -27.08 -3.50 29.20
C VAL A 67 -27.72 -4.40 30.26
N SER A 68 -28.71 -5.20 29.84
CA SER A 68 -29.43 -6.09 30.75
C SER A 68 -28.64 -7.34 31.14
N ASP A 69 -28.87 -7.83 32.36
CA ASP A 69 -28.28 -9.07 32.87
C ASP A 69 -28.54 -10.30 31.98
N SER A 70 -29.69 -10.32 31.30
CA SER A 70 -30.02 -11.40 30.36
C SER A 70 -29.06 -11.43 29.19
N LEU A 71 -28.70 -10.25 28.64
CA LEU A 71 -27.79 -10.15 27.53
C LEU A 71 -26.36 -10.50 27.93
N TRP A 72 -25.90 -10.05 29.11
CA TRP A 72 -24.60 -10.47 29.65
C TRP A 72 -24.47 -11.97 29.79
N ARG A 73 -25.52 -12.62 30.29
CA ARG A 73 -25.58 -14.08 30.41
C ARG A 73 -25.56 -14.77 29.05
N GLU A 74 -26.33 -14.27 28.09
CA GLU A 74 -26.42 -14.84 26.75
C GLU A 74 -25.09 -14.75 25.99
N LEU A 75 -24.37 -13.64 26.13
CA LEU A 75 -23.05 -13.44 25.54
C LEU A 75 -21.91 -14.12 26.31
N GLY A 76 -22.18 -14.62 27.52
CA GLY A 76 -21.15 -15.20 28.40
C GLY A 76 -20.13 -14.17 28.91
N LEU A 77 -20.52 -12.90 29.02
CA LEU A 77 -19.63 -11.77 29.36
C LEU A 77 -19.88 -11.25 30.79
N LYS A 78 -20.40 -12.08 31.68
CA LYS A 78 -20.72 -11.69 33.06
C LYS A 78 -19.52 -11.24 33.88
N ASP A 79 -18.33 -11.74 33.53
CA ASP A 79 -17.08 -11.43 34.22
C ASP A 79 -16.38 -10.19 33.63
N GLY A 80 -16.97 -9.56 32.61
CA GLY A 80 -16.46 -8.38 31.92
C GLY A 80 -16.26 -8.59 30.42
N VAL A 81 -16.02 -7.48 29.71
CA VAL A 81 -15.85 -7.45 28.26
C VAL A 81 -14.35 -7.47 27.91
N PRO A 82 -13.85 -8.48 27.17
CA PRO A 82 -12.49 -8.49 26.68
C PRO A 82 -12.17 -7.25 25.84
N ALA A 83 -11.08 -6.59 26.18
CA ALA A 83 -10.57 -5.42 25.49
C ALA A 83 -9.05 -5.55 25.30
N SER A 84 -8.56 -5.20 24.13
CA SER A 84 -7.13 -5.05 23.87
C SER A 84 -6.76 -3.57 23.80
N MET A 85 -5.51 -3.26 24.13
CA MET A 85 -4.91 -1.95 23.85
C MET A 85 -3.91 -2.14 22.73
N SER A 86 -4.12 -1.43 21.63
CA SER A 86 -3.44 -1.70 20.37
C SER A 86 -2.82 -0.43 19.78
N CYS A 87 -1.71 -0.62 19.06
CA CYS A 87 -1.15 0.36 18.14
C CYS A 87 -1.09 -0.26 16.74
N PHE A 88 -0.94 0.58 15.73
CA PHE A 88 -0.75 0.10 14.35
C PHE A 88 0.49 0.73 13.73
N LEU A 89 1.38 -0.11 13.20
CA LEU A 89 2.49 0.33 12.37
C LEU A 89 2.10 0.21 10.91
N LEU A 90 2.06 1.33 10.22
CA LEU A 90 1.90 1.41 8.78
C LEU A 90 3.26 1.67 8.13
N GLN A 91 3.69 0.75 7.27
CA GLN A 91 4.84 0.95 6.40
C GLN A 91 4.34 1.12 4.97
N THR A 92 4.59 2.30 4.38
CA THR A 92 4.17 2.62 3.02
C THR A 92 5.08 3.69 2.43
N GLU A 93 5.35 3.64 1.13
CA GLU A 93 6.14 4.67 0.43
C GLU A 93 7.51 4.99 1.10
N GLY A 94 8.12 3.98 1.73
CA GLY A 94 9.37 4.14 2.47
C GLY A 94 9.25 4.89 3.81
N LYS A 95 8.02 5.09 4.31
CA LYS A 95 7.69 5.71 5.59
C LYS A 95 7.24 4.69 6.62
N ASN A 96 7.64 4.89 7.87
CA ASN A 96 7.14 4.15 9.03
C ASN A 96 6.25 5.09 9.86
N ILE A 97 4.96 4.79 9.89
CA ILE A 97 3.93 5.62 10.55
C ILE A 97 3.30 4.82 11.67
N LEU A 98 3.24 5.38 12.88
CA LEU A 98 2.49 4.79 13.99
C LEU A 98 1.12 5.46 14.12
N PHE A 99 0.08 4.65 14.32
CA PHE A 99 -1.21 5.07 14.87
C PHE A 99 -1.28 4.62 16.32
N ASP A 100 -1.42 5.61 17.21
CA ASP A 100 -1.26 5.52 18.66
C ASP A 100 0.12 5.00 19.13
N ALA A 101 0.40 5.17 20.43
CA ALA A 101 1.71 4.88 21.02
C ALA A 101 1.66 3.97 22.25
N GLY A 102 0.49 3.38 22.55
CA GLY A 102 0.31 2.45 23.65
C GLY A 102 0.40 3.12 25.02
N LEU A 103 0.51 2.31 26.08
CA LEU A 103 0.50 2.77 27.47
C LEU A 103 1.85 3.30 27.95
N GLY A 104 2.95 2.86 27.31
CA GLY A 104 4.31 3.17 27.77
C GLY A 104 4.69 2.51 29.10
N ALA A 105 3.98 1.48 29.54
CA ALA A 105 4.27 0.77 30.78
C ALA A 105 5.48 -0.18 30.63
N PRO A 106 6.14 -0.63 31.73
CA PRO A 106 7.24 -1.60 31.64
C PRO A 106 6.87 -2.92 30.96
N PHE A 107 5.58 -3.28 30.96
CA PHE A 107 5.06 -4.48 30.29
C PHE A 107 4.60 -4.24 28.84
N SER A 108 4.57 -2.98 28.39
CA SER A 108 4.14 -2.60 27.04
C SER A 108 4.99 -3.28 25.97
N LYS A 109 4.37 -3.61 24.85
CA LYS A 109 4.98 -4.43 23.78
C LYS A 109 5.35 -3.64 22.53
N LEU A 110 4.91 -2.39 22.38
CA LEU A 110 5.20 -1.58 21.21
C LEU A 110 6.69 -1.56 20.86
N GLN A 111 7.55 -1.18 21.80
CA GLN A 111 8.99 -1.07 21.55
C GLN A 111 9.64 -2.40 21.20
N ALA A 112 9.22 -3.49 21.85
CA ALA A 112 9.70 -4.84 21.53
C ALA A 112 9.29 -5.24 20.11
N LYS A 113 8.04 -4.96 19.70
CA LYS A 113 7.52 -5.27 18.38
C LYS A 113 8.17 -4.43 17.28
N LEU A 114 8.47 -3.15 17.52
CA LEU A 114 9.25 -2.33 16.60
C LEU A 114 10.64 -2.95 16.37
N LYS A 115 11.32 -3.35 17.45
CA LYS A 115 12.64 -3.97 17.37
C LYS A 115 12.64 -5.30 16.61
N GLU A 116 11.60 -6.13 16.80
CA GLU A 116 11.41 -7.38 16.03
C GLU A 116 11.27 -7.11 14.51
N ASN A 117 10.73 -5.95 14.14
CA ASN A 117 10.62 -5.50 12.75
C ASN A 117 11.88 -4.73 12.26
N GLY A 118 12.97 -4.72 13.04
CA GLY A 118 14.20 -4.02 12.69
C GLY A 118 14.13 -2.50 12.81
N LEU A 119 13.13 -1.98 13.55
CA LEU A 119 12.91 -0.55 13.75
C LEU A 119 13.26 -0.13 15.18
N ASN A 120 13.53 1.17 15.35
CA ASN A 120 13.64 1.83 16.65
C ASN A 120 12.78 3.11 16.65
N ALA A 121 12.72 3.83 17.77
CA ALA A 121 11.94 5.06 17.88
C ALA A 121 12.36 6.12 16.84
N ASP A 122 13.66 6.26 16.58
CA ASP A 122 14.20 7.21 15.59
C ASP A 122 13.84 6.84 14.14
N SER A 123 13.37 5.62 13.90
CA SER A 123 12.96 5.12 12.58
C SER A 123 11.51 5.51 12.23
N ILE A 124 10.75 6.07 13.16
CA ILE A 124 9.34 6.43 12.98
C ILE A 124 9.24 7.84 12.42
N ASP A 125 8.69 7.98 11.22
CA ASP A 125 8.57 9.26 10.52
C ASP A 125 7.42 10.12 11.06
N ALA A 126 6.33 9.47 11.49
CA ALA A 126 5.13 10.15 11.97
C ALA A 126 4.38 9.31 13.00
N ILE A 127 3.72 9.98 13.93
CA ILE A 127 2.82 9.38 14.91
C ILE A 127 1.48 10.12 14.82
N PHE A 128 0.42 9.40 14.51
CA PHE A 128 -0.95 9.88 14.57
C PHE A 128 -1.58 9.38 15.86
N ILE A 129 -1.84 10.30 16.78
CA ILE A 129 -2.52 10.01 18.04
C ILE A 129 -4.01 10.25 17.82
N THR A 130 -4.82 9.21 17.99
CA THR A 130 -6.28 9.28 17.81
C THR A 130 -6.92 10.19 18.85
N HIS A 131 -6.43 10.11 20.09
CA HIS A 131 -6.88 10.91 21.23
C HIS A 131 -5.86 10.82 22.38
N HIS A 132 -6.00 11.67 23.40
CA HIS A 132 -5.01 11.81 24.48
C HIS A 132 -5.40 11.07 25.77
N HIS A 133 -5.97 9.87 25.66
CA HIS A 133 -6.09 9.01 26.85
C HIS A 133 -4.74 8.32 27.14
N PRO A 134 -4.44 8.08 28.43
CA PRO A 134 -3.30 7.28 28.83
C PRO A 134 -3.51 5.78 28.56
#